data_AF-A0A7C6DHM0-F1
#
_entry.id   AF-A0A7C6DHM0-F1
#
_cell.length_a   1.000
_cell.length_b   1.000
_cell.length_c   1.000
_cell.angle_alpha   90.00
_cell.angle_beta   90.00
_cell.angle_gamma   90.00
#
_symmetry.space_group_name_H-M   'P 1'
#
loop_
_entity.id
_entity.type
_entity.pdbx_description
1 polymer ?
#
loop_
_entity_poly.entity_id
_entity_poly.type
_entity_poly.pdbx_seq_one_letter_code
_entity_poly.pdbx_strand_id
1 'polypeptide(L)'
;MPRVSTTPSQQKIDLELAAIEQDLRALIGERAALAEVADRFFSDAAATRFHLTSTGGAMMVAILGGTGTGKSTLLNRLLEANVSAASFRRTFTAGPVAVCAPGHAIPANWLGLPAVALSPSDLPARGTVDGLAVARFDHPLLQHATLIDTPDLDGDPPA
;
A
#
# COMPACT_ATOMS: atom_id res chain seq x y z
N MET A 1 5.50 11.05 10.42
CA MET A 1 6.52 10.16 9.81
C MET A 1 6.82 9.04 10.79
N PRO A 2 6.22 7.84 10.67
CA PRO A 2 6.71 6.72 11.46
C PRO A 2 8.08 6.33 10.87
N ARG A 3 9.14 6.45 11.66
CA ARG A 3 10.46 5.96 11.29
C ARG A 3 10.36 4.45 11.15
N VAL A 4 10.43 3.94 9.92
CA VAL A 4 10.82 2.56 9.68
C VAL A 4 12.19 2.42 10.33
N SER A 5 12.31 1.56 11.34
CA SER A 5 13.55 1.30 12.06
C SER A 5 14.51 0.62 11.09
N THR A 6 15.31 1.41 10.38
CA THR A 6 16.37 0.92 9.50
C THR A 6 17.42 0.23 10.35
N THR A 7 17.79 -1.00 9.98
CA THR A 7 18.93 -1.69 10.60
C THR A 7 20.22 -0.89 10.40
N PRO A 8 21.24 -1.03 11.27
CA PRO A 8 22.53 -0.36 11.09
C PRO A 8 23.18 -0.64 9.73
N SER A 9 22.95 -1.85 9.20
CA SER A 9 23.41 -2.26 7.86
C SER A 9 22.67 -1.52 6.74
N GLN A 10 21.35 -1.32 6.86
CA GLN A 10 20.56 -0.55 5.89
C GLN A 10 20.95 0.93 5.89
N GLN A 11 21.16 1.54 7.06
CA GLN A 11 21.63 2.94 7.15
C GLN A 11 22.97 3.14 6.44
N LYS A 12 23.89 2.18 6.60
CA LYS A 12 25.19 2.23 5.91
C LYS A 12 25.02 2.14 4.39
N ILE A 13 24.18 1.22 3.90
CA ILE A 13 23.90 1.07 2.46
C ILE A 13 23.25 2.35 1.90
N ASP A 14 22.29 2.94 2.60
CA ASP A 14 21.63 4.19 2.19
C ASP A 14 22.62 5.35 2.06
N LEU A 15 23.55 5.48 3.02
CA LEU A 15 24.58 6.51 2.99
C LEU A 15 25.56 6.33 1.82
N GLU A 16 26.04 5.09 1.61
CA GLU A 16 26.96 4.82 0.50
C GLU A 16 26.31 4.98 -0.87
N LEU A 17 25.05 4.56 -1.04
CA LEU A 17 24.35 4.76 -2.31
C LEU A 17 24.05 6.24 -2.59
N ALA A 18 23.70 7.02 -1.56
CA ALA A 18 23.51 8.46 -1.71
C ALA A 18 24.80 9.18 -2.13
N ALA A 19 25.96 8.76 -1.59
CA ALA A 19 27.27 9.28 -1.99
C ALA A 19 27.58 8.94 -3.46
N ILE A 20 27.36 7.69 -3.88
CA ILE A 20 27.55 7.25 -5.27
C ILE A 20 26.63 8.04 -6.22
N GLU A 21 25.37 8.25 -5.85
CA GLU A 21 24.45 9.03 -6.67
C GLU A 21 24.90 10.49 -6.82
N GLN A 22 25.40 11.10 -5.75
CA GLN A 22 25.91 12.46 -5.77
C GLN A 22 27.15 12.59 -6.68
N ASP A 23 28.10 11.66 -6.57
CA ASP A 23 29.31 11.63 -7.39
C ASP A 23 28.96 11.39 -8.86
N LEU A 24 28.01 10.49 -9.14
CA LEU A 24 27.55 10.22 -10.50
C LEU A 24 26.89 11.47 -11.10
N ARG A 25 26.00 12.15 -10.36
CA ARG A 25 25.35 13.39 -10.81
C ARG A 25 26.37 14.47 -11.16
N ALA A 26 27.42 14.62 -10.37
CA ALA A 26 28.50 15.55 -10.66
C ALA A 26 29.23 15.20 -11.97
N LEU A 27 29.55 13.92 -12.18
CA LEU A 27 30.21 13.42 -13.40
C LEU A 27 29.34 13.62 -14.66
N ILE A 28 28.02 13.40 -14.56
CA ILE A 28 27.09 13.53 -15.69
C ILE A 28 26.80 14.99 -16.04
N GLY A 29 26.80 15.89 -15.05
CA GLY A 29 26.62 17.33 -15.28
C GLY A 29 27.64 17.91 -16.29
N GLU A 30 28.80 17.27 -16.41
CA GLU A 30 29.86 17.62 -17.36
C GLU A 30 29.77 16.86 -18.71
N ARG A 31 28.83 15.93 -18.85
CA ARG A 31 28.74 14.94 -19.93
C ARG A 31 27.28 14.67 -20.33
N ALA A 32 26.66 15.60 -21.05
CA ALA A 32 25.26 15.49 -21.50
C ALA A 32 24.93 14.18 -22.26
N ALA A 33 25.90 13.58 -22.96
CA ALA A 33 25.73 12.30 -23.66
C ALA A 33 25.48 11.09 -22.72
N LEU A 34 25.71 11.23 -21.41
CA LEU A 34 25.51 10.18 -20.40
C LEU A 34 24.19 10.32 -19.63
N ALA A 35 23.36 11.34 -19.93
CA ALA A 35 22.14 11.62 -19.20
C ALA A 35 21.15 10.45 -19.19
N GLU A 36 20.94 9.78 -20.33
CA GLU A 36 20.00 8.66 -20.41
C GLU A 36 20.47 7.43 -19.63
N VAL A 37 21.78 7.14 -19.68
CA VAL A 37 22.39 6.03 -18.93
C VAL A 37 22.32 6.31 -17.42
N ALA A 38 22.47 7.57 -17.04
CA ALA A 38 22.34 8.03 -15.67
C ALA A 38 20.93 7.89 -15.12
N ASP A 39 19.93 8.34 -15.88
CA ASP A 39 18.52 8.24 -15.48
C ASP A 39 18.13 6.78 -15.25
N ARG A 40 18.59 5.89 -16.13
CA ARG A 40 18.42 4.45 -15.94
C ARG A 40 19.09 3.94 -14.66
N PHE A 41 20.34 4.33 -14.41
CA PHE A 41 21.04 3.96 -13.18
C PHE A 41 20.30 4.45 -11.92
N PHE A 42 19.82 5.70 -11.90
CA PHE A 42 19.07 6.24 -10.76
C PHE A 42 17.75 5.51 -10.56
N SER A 43 17.06 5.15 -11.64
CA SER A 43 15.85 4.33 -11.58
C SER A 43 16.14 2.93 -10.99
N ASP A 44 17.19 2.28 -11.46
CA ASP A 44 17.58 0.94 -10.99
C ASP A 44 18.07 0.97 -9.52
N ALA A 45 18.80 2.02 -9.12
CA ALA A 45 19.23 2.26 -7.75
C ALA A 45 18.04 2.51 -6.80
N ALA A 46 17.04 3.29 -7.25
CA ALA A 46 15.81 3.53 -6.50
C ALA A 46 15.00 2.25 -6.31
N ALA A 47 14.86 1.42 -7.35
CA ALA A 47 14.21 0.11 -7.24
C ALA A 47 14.96 -0.82 -6.27
N THR A 48 16.29 -0.84 -6.35
CA THR A 48 17.14 -1.64 -5.45
C THR A 48 16.99 -1.19 -4.00
N ARG A 49 17.01 0.13 -3.72
CA ARG A 49 16.74 0.67 -2.37
C ARG A 49 15.36 0.28 -1.88
N PHE A 50 14.34 0.38 -2.73
CA PHE A 50 12.99 -0.02 -2.36
C PHE A 50 12.93 -1.50 -1.93
N HIS A 51 13.61 -2.39 -2.64
CA HIS A 51 13.66 -3.81 -2.29
C HIS A 51 14.51 -4.12 -1.05
N LEU A 52 15.61 -3.40 -0.83
CA LEU A 52 16.49 -3.58 0.34
C LEU A 52 15.93 -2.96 1.64
N THR A 53 15.12 -1.92 1.52
CA THR A 53 14.48 -1.22 2.65
C THR A 53 13.06 -1.70 2.94
N SER A 54 12.40 -2.33 1.97
CA SER A 54 11.14 -3.05 2.20
C SER A 54 11.40 -4.34 2.96
N THR A 55 11.68 -4.22 4.25
CA THR A 55 11.58 -5.33 5.20
C THR A 55 10.13 -5.80 5.22
N GLY A 56 9.84 -6.89 4.51
CA GLY A 56 8.71 -7.77 4.79
C GLY A 56 7.34 -7.10 4.83
N GLY A 57 7.01 -6.25 3.86
CA GLY A 57 5.61 -5.86 3.67
C GLY A 57 4.79 -7.12 3.38
N ALA A 58 3.79 -7.41 4.20
CA ALA A 58 2.86 -8.50 3.95
C ALA A 58 2.27 -8.35 2.54
N MET A 59 2.16 -9.45 1.80
CA MET A 59 1.65 -9.46 0.42
C MET A 59 0.32 -8.70 0.35
N MET A 60 0.22 -7.69 -0.50
CA MET A 60 -1.02 -6.93 -0.66
C MET A 60 -1.93 -7.64 -1.67
N VAL A 61 -3.14 -8.00 -1.25
CA VAL A 61 -4.14 -8.66 -2.09
C VAL A 61 -5.35 -7.77 -2.20
N ALA A 62 -5.53 -7.15 -3.37
CA ALA A 62 -6.73 -6.37 -3.67
C ALA A 62 -7.78 -7.24 -4.36
N ILE A 63 -9.00 -7.24 -3.81
CA ILE A 63 -10.15 -7.95 -4.36
C ILE A 63 -10.88 -6.97 -5.28
N LEU A 64 -10.90 -7.27 -6.57
CA LEU A 64 -11.51 -6.44 -7.63
C LEU A 64 -12.76 -7.12 -8.19
N GLY A 65 -13.69 -6.31 -8.71
CA GLY A 65 -14.92 -6.81 -9.32
C GLY A 65 -16.04 -5.77 -9.31
N GLY A 66 -17.06 -6.00 -10.13
CA GLY A 66 -18.21 -5.09 -10.24
C GLY A 66 -19.17 -5.13 -9.05
N THR A 67 -20.26 -4.38 -9.15
CA THR A 67 -21.31 -4.33 -8.13
C THR A 67 -21.94 -5.71 -7.92
N GLY A 68 -22.06 -6.12 -6.66
CA GLY A 68 -22.75 -7.35 -6.28
C GLY A 68 -21.97 -8.65 -6.54
N THR A 69 -20.69 -8.58 -6.93
CA THR A 69 -19.84 -9.78 -7.10
C THR A 69 -19.39 -10.42 -5.79
N GLY A 70 -19.71 -9.80 -4.65
CA GLY A 70 -19.46 -10.35 -3.32
C GLY A 70 -18.06 -10.09 -2.76
N LYS A 71 -17.33 -9.07 -3.22
CA LYS A 71 -15.97 -8.72 -2.74
C LYS A 71 -15.88 -8.59 -1.22
N SER A 72 -16.71 -7.75 -0.62
CA SER A 72 -16.77 -7.54 0.84
C SER A 72 -17.18 -8.81 1.58
N THR A 73 -18.05 -9.63 0.98
CA THR A 73 -18.41 -10.94 1.52
C THR A 73 -17.22 -11.90 1.52
N LEU A 74 -16.47 -11.99 0.42
CA LEU A 74 -15.27 -12.81 0.32
C LEU A 74 -14.23 -12.39 1.36
N LEU A 75 -13.95 -11.08 1.48
CA LEU A 75 -13.03 -10.56 2.50
C LEU A 75 -13.46 -10.98 3.91
N ASN A 76 -14.72 -10.73 4.28
CA ASN A 76 -15.23 -11.06 5.61
C ASN A 76 -15.18 -12.57 5.89
N ARG A 77 -15.36 -13.41 4.87
CA ARG A 77 -15.26 -14.87 5.00
C ARG A 77 -13.82 -15.35 5.16
N LEU A 78 -12.87 -14.74 4.45
CA LEU A 78 -11.44 -15.03 4.61
C LEU A 78 -10.90 -14.68 6.00
N LEU A 79 -11.51 -13.69 6.65
CA LEU A 79 -11.12 -13.21 7.99
C LEU A 79 -12.01 -13.75 9.12
N GLU A 80 -13.06 -14.49 8.79
CA GLU A 80 -14.08 -14.95 9.74
C GLU A 80 -14.66 -13.81 10.61
N ALA A 81 -14.69 -12.59 10.07
CA ALA A 81 -15.03 -11.37 10.79
C ALA A 81 -15.80 -10.38 9.89
N ASN A 82 -16.69 -9.58 10.48
CA ASN A 82 -17.46 -8.57 9.76
C ASN A 82 -16.71 -7.23 9.74
N VAL A 83 -15.74 -7.11 8.83
CA VAL A 83 -14.83 -5.96 8.76
C VAL A 83 -15.23 -4.98 7.67
N SER A 84 -15.49 -5.47 6.46
CA SER A 84 -16.00 -4.65 5.35
C SER A 84 -17.51 -4.79 5.24
N ALA A 85 -18.21 -3.68 5.07
CA ALA A 85 -19.66 -3.68 5.04
C ALA A 85 -20.16 -4.34 3.75
N ALA A 86 -20.78 -5.52 3.85
CA ALA A 86 -21.33 -6.25 2.71
C ALA A 86 -22.86 -6.05 2.61
N SER A 87 -23.37 -5.70 1.42
CA SER A 87 -24.81 -5.64 1.16
C SER A 87 -25.14 -5.96 -0.30
N PHE A 88 -26.37 -6.39 -0.54
CA PHE A 88 -26.91 -6.75 -1.86
C PHE A 88 -27.38 -5.54 -2.69
N ARG A 89 -27.51 -4.34 -2.09
CA ARG A 89 -27.96 -3.12 -2.78
C ARG A 89 -26.78 -2.38 -3.44
N ARG A 90 -27.00 -1.78 -4.63
CA ARG A 90 -25.96 -1.13 -5.47
C ARG A 90 -25.16 -0.03 -4.73
N THR A 91 -23.87 0.05 -5.10
CA THR A 91 -22.75 0.90 -4.60
C THR A 91 -22.68 1.03 -3.08
N PHE A 92 -22.25 -0.04 -2.40
CA PHE A 92 -22.19 -0.07 -0.94
C PHE A 92 -20.81 0.25 -0.36
N THR A 93 -19.75 0.01 -1.14
CA THR A 93 -18.37 0.36 -0.80
C THR A 93 -18.07 1.76 -1.37
N ALA A 94 -18.13 2.77 -0.50
CA ALA A 94 -17.90 4.17 -0.86
C ALA A 94 -16.41 4.48 -1.04
N GLY A 95 -15.53 3.62 -0.54
CA GLY A 95 -14.08 3.73 -0.70
C GLY A 95 -13.37 2.43 -0.33
N PRO A 96 -12.07 2.31 -0.61
CA PRO A 96 -11.34 1.08 -0.31
C PRO A 96 -11.17 0.86 1.20
N VAL A 97 -11.25 -0.40 1.60
CA VAL A 97 -11.03 -0.86 2.98
C VAL A 97 -9.86 -1.85 2.97
N ALA A 98 -8.76 -1.49 3.61
CA ALA A 98 -7.63 -2.38 3.84
C ALA A 98 -7.71 -3.00 5.25
N VAL A 99 -7.34 -4.27 5.34
CA VAL A 99 -7.24 -5.01 6.60
C VAL A 99 -5.85 -5.64 6.70
N CYS A 100 -5.15 -5.34 7.79
CA CYS A 100 -3.79 -5.84 8.04
C CYS A 100 -3.59 -6.25 9.50
N ALA A 101 -2.52 -6.99 9.77
CA ALA A 101 -2.14 -7.34 11.14
C ALA A 101 -1.71 -6.09 11.95
N PRO A 102 -1.87 -6.12 13.29
CA PRO A 102 -1.22 -5.14 14.15
C PRO A 102 0.29 -5.09 13.87
N GLY A 103 0.84 -3.89 13.67
CA GLY A 103 2.27 -3.71 13.36
C GLY A 103 2.63 -3.80 11.88
N HIS A 104 1.76 -4.30 11.00
CA HIS A 104 1.99 -4.23 9.56
C HIS A 104 1.72 -2.82 9.04
N ALA A 105 2.70 -2.28 8.31
CA ALA A 105 2.59 -1.00 7.65
C ALA A 105 1.90 -1.17 6.29
N ILE A 106 0.93 -0.32 6.00
CA ILE A 106 0.41 -0.11 4.64
C ILE A 106 1.26 1.02 4.03
N PRO A 107 1.70 0.89 2.76
CA PRO A 107 2.43 1.95 2.09
C PRO A 107 1.69 3.30 2.18
N ALA A 108 2.42 4.37 2.46
CA ALA A 108 1.83 5.70 2.49
C ALA A 108 1.28 6.06 1.11
N ASN A 109 0.10 6.70 1.07
CA ASN A 109 -0.58 7.10 -0.17
C ASN A 109 -0.85 5.94 -1.15
N TRP A 110 -1.03 4.73 -0.64
CA TRP A 110 -1.42 3.59 -1.48
C TRP A 110 -2.79 3.85 -2.12
N LEU A 111 -2.94 3.49 -3.40
CA LEU A 111 -4.04 3.92 -4.29
C LEU A 111 -4.17 5.45 -4.47
N GLY A 112 -3.14 6.22 -4.13
CA GLY A 112 -3.20 7.69 -4.13
C GLY A 112 -4.02 8.27 -2.99
N LEU A 113 -4.39 7.46 -1.98
CA LEU A 113 -5.29 7.85 -0.91
C LEU A 113 -4.55 7.90 0.45
N PRO A 114 -4.85 8.88 1.32
CA PRO A 114 -4.34 8.89 2.67
C PRO A 114 -4.92 7.71 3.47
N ALA A 115 -4.08 7.06 4.28
CA ALA A 115 -4.52 5.99 5.17
C ALA A 115 -5.25 6.55 6.39
N VAL A 116 -6.47 6.08 6.64
CA VAL A 116 -7.32 6.47 7.77
C VAL A 116 -7.50 5.25 8.68
N ALA A 117 -6.97 5.29 9.90
CA ALA A 117 -7.10 4.19 10.85
C ALA A 117 -8.54 4.08 11.36
N LEU A 118 -9.09 2.87 11.34
CA LEU A 118 -10.42 2.56 11.87
C LEU A 118 -10.33 2.03 13.30
N SER A 119 -11.29 2.43 14.11
CA SER A 119 -11.57 1.84 15.42
C SER A 119 -12.57 0.69 15.31
N PRO A 120 -12.67 -0.21 16.31
CA PRO A 120 -13.66 -1.29 16.29
C PRO A 120 -15.12 -0.81 16.15
N SER A 121 -15.45 0.40 16.62
CA SER A 121 -16.79 0.98 16.47
C SER A 121 -17.12 1.45 15.06
N ASP A 122 -16.11 1.59 14.19
CA ASP A 122 -16.30 1.97 12.78
C ASP A 122 -16.61 0.76 11.88
N LEU A 123 -16.65 -0.45 12.46
CA LEU A 123 -16.86 -1.70 11.75
C LEU A 123 -18.33 -2.15 11.80
N PRO A 124 -18.87 -2.72 10.71
CA PRO A 124 -18.19 -2.94 9.44
C PRO A 124 -18.05 -1.65 8.62
N ALA A 125 -16.86 -1.42 8.07
CA ALA A 125 -16.53 -0.19 7.37
C ALA A 125 -16.98 -0.23 5.91
N ARG A 126 -17.50 0.90 5.42
CA ARG A 126 -17.85 1.09 4.00
C ARG A 126 -16.71 1.69 3.17
N GLY A 127 -15.63 2.08 3.83
CA GLY A 127 -14.60 2.96 3.28
C GLY A 127 -15.10 4.38 3.07
N THR A 128 -14.21 5.25 2.61
CA THR A 128 -14.47 6.67 2.33
C THR A 128 -13.85 7.05 1.00
N VAL A 129 -14.50 7.90 0.21
CA VAL A 129 -14.01 8.32 -1.11
C VAL A 129 -12.61 8.94 -1.03
N ASP A 130 -12.36 9.73 0.01
CA ASP A 130 -11.12 10.51 0.17
C ASP A 130 -10.03 9.80 0.99
N GLY A 131 -10.17 8.50 1.26
CA GLY A 131 -9.27 7.80 2.16
C GLY A 131 -9.27 6.29 2.04
N LEU A 132 -8.12 5.69 2.28
CA LEU A 132 -8.01 4.25 2.48
C LEU A 132 -8.33 3.94 3.93
N ALA A 133 -9.49 3.35 4.18
CA ALA A 133 -9.89 2.96 5.53
C ALA A 133 -9.09 1.72 5.96
N VAL A 134 -8.40 1.78 7.09
CA VAL A 134 -7.47 0.74 7.55
C VAL A 134 -7.97 0.12 8.85
N ALA A 135 -8.47 -1.11 8.76
CA ALA A 135 -8.78 -1.92 9.92
C ALA A 135 -7.57 -2.80 10.30
N ARG A 136 -7.33 -2.97 11.61
CA ARG A 136 -6.26 -3.82 12.11
C ARG A 136 -6.87 -5.00 12.87
N PHE A 137 -6.54 -6.21 12.46
CA PHE A 137 -7.06 -7.45 13.05
C PHE A 137 -5.94 -8.45 13.27
N ASP A 138 -5.97 -9.12 14.43
CA ASP A 138 -5.13 -10.29 14.62
C ASP A 138 -5.78 -11.50 13.98
N HIS A 139 -5.17 -12.01 12.92
CA HIS A 139 -5.65 -13.17 12.17
C HIS A 139 -4.47 -13.85 11.47
N PRO A 140 -4.36 -15.19 11.44
CA PRO A 140 -3.23 -15.89 10.83
C PRO A 140 -2.95 -15.49 9.38
N LEU A 141 -3.98 -15.29 8.56
CA LEU A 141 -3.84 -14.80 7.18
C LEU A 141 -3.18 -13.43 7.11
N LEU A 142 -3.45 -12.55 8.07
CA LEU A 142 -2.99 -11.16 8.06
C LEU A 142 -1.50 -11.02 8.46
N GLN A 143 -0.94 -12.08 9.04
CA GLN A 143 0.51 -12.20 9.29
C GLN A 143 1.30 -12.39 7.99
N HIS A 144 0.62 -12.76 6.90
CA HIS A 144 1.24 -13.00 5.60
C HIS A 144 0.73 -12.08 4.49
N ALA A 145 -0.50 -11.56 4.63
CA ALA A 145 -1.11 -10.70 3.63
C ALA A 145 -1.87 -9.51 4.22
N THR A 146 -1.89 -8.39 3.49
CA THR A 146 -2.87 -7.31 3.69
C THR A 146 -3.99 -7.51 2.68
N LEU A 147 -5.24 -7.62 3.13
CA LEU A 147 -6.39 -7.76 2.25
C LEU A 147 -7.01 -6.39 2.00
N ILE A 148 -7.37 -6.10 0.76
CA ILE A 148 -8.05 -4.86 0.39
C ILE A 148 -9.34 -5.17 -0.34
N ASP A 149 -10.44 -4.70 0.23
CA ASP A 149 -11.72 -4.58 -0.47
C ASP A 149 -11.75 -3.25 -1.21
N THR A 150 -12.11 -3.30 -2.50
CA THR A 150 -12.09 -2.13 -3.38
C THR A 150 -13.50 -1.71 -3.78
N PRO A 151 -13.72 -0.43 -4.12
CA PRO A 151 -14.97 -0.01 -4.74
C PRO A 151 -15.29 -0.78 -6.02
N ASP A 152 -16.56 -0.79 -6.41
CA ASP A 152 -17.04 -1.43 -7.64
C ASP A 152 -16.37 -0.79 -8.88
N LEU A 153 -15.84 -1.62 -9.79
CA LEU A 153 -15.20 -1.12 -11.02
C LEU A 153 -16.19 -0.52 -12.03
N ASP A 154 -17.46 -0.92 -11.93
CA ASP A 154 -18.58 -0.54 -12.81
C ASP A 154 -19.58 0.37 -12.10
N GLY A 155 -19.23 0.87 -10.91
CA GLY A 155 -20.06 1.84 -10.19
C GLY A 155 -20.10 3.16 -10.95
N ASP A 156 -21.30 3.67 -11.21
CA ASP A 156 -21.47 5.05 -11.65
C ASP A 156 -20.80 6.01 -10.62
N PRO A 157 -20.15 7.10 -11.07
CA PRO A 157 -19.70 8.13 -10.15
C PRO A 157 -20.89 8.62 -9.31
N PRO A 158 -20.71 8.91 -8.02
CA PRO A 158 -21.80 9.43 -7.20
C PRO A 158 -22.32 10.74 -7.83
N ALA A 159 -23.65 10.80 -7.98
CA ALA A 159 -24.37 12.00 -8.43
C ALA A 159 -24.32 13.12 -7.38
#